data_AF-A0A0R1MD42-F1
#
_entry.id   AF-A0A0R1MD42-F1
#
_cell.length_a   1.000
_cell.length_b   1.000
_cell.length_c   1.000
_cell.angle_alpha   90.00
_cell.angle_beta   90.00
_cell.angle_gamma   90.00
#
_symmetry.space_group_name_H-M   'P 1'
#
loop_
_entity.id
_entity.type
_entity.pdbx_description
1 polymer ?
#
loop_
_entity_poly.entity_id
_entity_poly.type
_entity_poly.pdbx_seq_one_letter_code
_entity_poly.pdbx_strand_id
1 'polypeptide(L)' 'METKFGIGEKVKCKKFGALNHDFVGQIEKVYENSAMVSIIEHDDSDELAVSDFHKRAIVRLKSMKKIS' A
#
# COMPACT_ATOMS: atom_id res chain seq x y z
N MET A 1 0.56 -8.25 19.83
CA MET A 1 -0.06 -8.95 18.69
C MET A 1 0.81 -8.67 17.48
N GLU A 2 1.60 -9.63 17.01
CA GLU A 2 2.35 -9.49 15.76
C GLU A 2 1.33 -9.53 14.61
N THR A 3 1.08 -8.38 13.99
CA THR A 3 0.26 -8.30 12.79
C THR A 3 1.05 -8.94 11.65
N LYS A 4 0.98 -10.26 11.51
CA LYS A 4 1.56 -10.97 10.36
C LYS A 4 0.80 -10.55 9.11
N PHE A 5 1.42 -9.72 8.27
CA PHE A 5 0.93 -9.36 6.95
C PHE A 5 1.19 -10.51 5.97
N GLY A 6 0.16 -10.91 5.23
CA GLY A 6 0.22 -12.00 4.26
C GLY A 6 0.00 -11.51 2.82
N ILE A 7 0.53 -12.26 1.85
CA ILE A 7 0.25 -12.03 0.42
C ILE A 7 -1.25 -12.21 0.18
N GLY A 8 -1.84 -11.29 -0.61
CA GLY A 8 -3.26 -11.28 -0.94
C GLY A 8 -4.13 -10.45 0.01
N GLU A 9 -3.61 -10.03 1.17
CA GLU A 9 -4.38 -9.24 2.13
C GLU A 9 -4.55 -7.78 1.69
N LYS A 10 -5.72 -7.20 1.99
CA LYS A 10 -5.99 -5.78 1.80
C LYS A 10 -5.55 -4.98 3.02
N VAL A 11 -4.79 -3.92 2.76
CA VAL A 11 -4.20 -3.07 3.78
C VAL A 11 -4.43 -1.60 3.44
N LYS A 12 -4.75 -0.80 4.46
CA LYS A 12 -4.74 0.65 4.38
C LYS A 12 -3.32 1.14 4.55
N CYS A 13 -2.88 1.94 3.59
CA CYS A 13 -1.53 2.47 3.50
C CYS A 13 -1.57 3.98 3.69
N LYS A 14 -0.60 4.51 4.44
CA LYS A 14 -0.39 5.95 4.49
C LYS A 14 0.18 6.47 3.18
N LYS A 15 -0.20 7.68 2.82
CA LYS A 15 0.42 8.43 1.72
C LYS A 15 1.94 8.45 1.81
N PHE A 16 2.60 8.36 0.67
CA PHE A 16 4.06 8.41 0.56
C PHE A 16 4.48 8.89 -0.84
N GLY A 17 5.71 9.40 -0.95
CA GLY A 17 6.24 9.88 -2.22
C GLY A 17 5.40 11.01 -2.79
N ALA A 18 4.91 10.82 -4.02
CA ALA A 18 4.08 11.78 -4.75
C ALA A 18 2.57 11.66 -4.47
N LEU A 19 2.14 10.67 -3.66
CA LEU A 19 0.73 10.52 -3.27
C LEU A 19 0.39 11.51 -2.16
N ASN A 20 -0.73 12.22 -2.32
CA ASN A 20 -1.22 13.22 -1.37
C ASN A 20 -2.25 12.64 -0.38
N HIS A 21 -2.83 11.48 -0.70
CA HIS A 21 -3.85 10.80 0.08
C HIS A 21 -3.45 9.38 0.48
N ASP A 22 -4.05 8.92 1.58
CA ASP A 22 -3.96 7.52 1.98
C ASP A 22 -4.70 6.66 0.96
N PHE A 23 -4.25 5.43 0.76
CA PHE A 23 -4.78 4.54 -0.27
C PHE A 23 -4.95 3.13 0.30
N VAL A 24 -5.70 2.29 -0.41
CA VAL A 24 -5.82 0.87 -0.12
C VAL A 24 -4.98 0.10 -1.13
N GLY A 25 -4.19 -0.83 -0.60
CA GLY A 25 -3.41 -1.75 -1.42
C GLY A 25 -3.67 -3.21 -1.07
N GLN A 26 -3.33 -4.09 -2.00
CA GLN A 26 -3.28 -5.54 -1.78
C GLN A 26 -1.83 -6.01 -1.79
N ILE A 27 -1.42 -6.79 -0.79
CA ILE A 27 -0.04 -7.25 -0.66
C ILE A 27 0.30 -8.25 -1.79
N GLU A 28 1.31 -7.92 -2.58
CA GLU A 28 1.87 -8.82 -3.61
C GLU A 28 3.15 -9.51 -3.11
N LYS A 29 3.94 -8.83 -2.26
CA LYS A 29 5.19 -9.38 -1.72
C LYS A 29 5.48 -8.81 -0.33
N VAL A 30 5.96 -9.66 0.58
CA VAL A 30 6.39 -9.26 1.92
C VAL A 30 7.91 -9.31 2.01
N TYR A 31 8.50 -8.26 2.56
CA TYR A 31 9.92 -8.15 2.92
C TYR A 31 10.04 -8.06 4.45
N GLU A 32 11.27 -7.96 4.95
CA GLU A 32 11.54 -7.92 6.39
C GLU A 32 10.83 -6.76 7.12
N ASN A 33 10.83 -5.56 6.52
CA ASN A 33 10.30 -4.34 7.15
C ASN A 33 9.28 -3.59 6.28
N SER A 34 8.98 -4.12 5.09
CA SER A 34 8.07 -3.52 4.12
C SER A 34 7.29 -4.58 3.36
N ALA A 35 6.29 -4.15 2.63
CA ALA A 35 5.60 -4.98 1.64
C ALA A 35 5.45 -4.19 0.34
N MET A 36 5.49 -4.90 -0.78
CA MET A 36 4.99 -4.40 -2.05
C MET A 36 3.49 -4.63 -2.11
N VAL A 37 2.75 -3.57 -2.39
CA VAL A 37 1.30 -3.61 -2.56
C VAL A 37 0.93 -3.13 -3.96
N SER A 38 -0.08 -3.75 -4.56
CA SER A 38 -0.81 -3.18 -5.69
C SER A 38 -1.83 -2.17 -5.16
N ILE A 39 -1.88 -0.98 -5.75
CA ILE A 39 -2.83 0.09 -5.37
C ILE A 39 -4.19 -0.26 -5.99
N ILE A 40 -5.22 -0.44 -5.16
CA ILE A 40 -6.56 -0.86 -5.60
C ILE A 40 -7.62 0.23 -5.41
N GLU A 41 -7.44 1.11 -4.43
CA GLU A 41 -8.31 2.26 -4.20
C GLU A 41 -7.44 3.45 -3.80
N HIS A 42 -7.62 4.57 -4.48
CA HIS A 42 -6.88 5.82 -4.28
C HIS A 42 -7.80 7.01 -4.60
N ASP A 43 -7.35 8.21 -4.25
CA ASP A 43 -8.05 9.45 -4.60
C ASP A 43 -7.79 9.83 -6.06
N ASP A 44 -8.81 10.31 -6.77
CA ASP A 44 -8.70 10.69 -8.20
C ASP A 44 -7.61 11.74 -8.46
N SER A 45 -7.32 12.60 -7.48
CA SER A 45 -6.23 13.60 -7.58
C SER A 45 -4.83 12.98 -7.60
N ASP A 46 -4.69 11.73 -7.15
CA ASP A 46 -3.43 10.99 -7.12
C ASP A 46 -3.26 10.05 -8.34
N GLU A 47 -4.21 9.99 -9.28
CA GLU A 47 -4.20 9.08 -10.44
C GLU A 47 -2.88 9.14 -11.24
N LEU A 48 -2.36 10.34 -11.49
CA LEU A 48 -1.09 10.52 -12.20
C LEU A 48 0.08 9.86 -11.46
N ALA A 49 0.18 10.10 -10.15
CA ALA A 49 1.22 9.50 -9.32
C ALA A 49 1.07 7.97 -9.22
N VAL A 50 -0.16 7.46 -9.12
CA VAL A 50 -0.45 6.02 -9.14
C VAL A 50 -0.03 5.38 -10.46
N SER A 51 -0.28 6.06 -11.59
CA SER A 51 0.15 5.61 -12.91
C SER A 51 1.68 5.59 -13.05
N ASP A 52 2.36 6.63 -12.60
CA ASP A 52 3.83 6.72 -12.61
C ASP A 52 4.49 5.64 -11.75
N PHE A 53 3.80 5.22 -10.68
CA PHE A 53 4.21 4.10 -9.83
C PHE A 53 3.85 2.72 -10.41
N HIS A 54 3.32 2.66 -11.63
CA HIS A 54 2.82 1.43 -12.25
C HIS A 54 1.83 0.68 -11.34
N LYS A 55 1.01 1.43 -10.60
CA LYS A 55 0.02 0.92 -9.63
C LYS A 55 0.64 0.09 -8.51
N ARG A 56 1.92 0.26 -8.18
CA ARG A 56 2.63 -0.48 -7.13
C ARG A 56 3.34 0.44 -6.16
N ALA A 57 3.32 0.07 -4.89
CA ALA A 57 3.94 0.84 -3.82
C ALA A 57 4.71 -0.06 -2.87
N ILE A 58 5.88 0.40 -2.42
CA ILE A 58 6.61 -0.21 -1.30
C ILE A 58 6.27 0.55 -0.02
N VAL A 59 5.60 -0.12 0.90
CA VAL A 59 5.09 0.47 2.15
C VAL A 59 5.69 -0.23 3.36
N ARG A 60 6.03 0.53 4.40
CA ARG A 60 6.58 -0.04 5.65
C ARG A 60 5.50 -0.81 6.40
N LEU A 61 5.82 -2.00 6.92
CA LEU A 61 4.88 -2.82 7.68
C LEU A 61 4.25 -2.05 8.85
N LYS A 62 5.05 -1.26 9.57
CA LYS A 62 4.60 -0.41 10.69
C LYS A 62 3.61 0.70 10.31
N SER A 63 3.52 1.05 9.03
CA SER A 63 2.64 2.11 8.52
C SER A 63 1.37 1.56 7.87
N MET A 64 1.22 0.24 7.80
CA MET A 64 0.05 -0.43 7.25
C MET A 64 -0.94 -0.81 8.34
N LYS A 65 -2.22 -0.84 7.98
CA LYS A 65 -3.29 -1.40 8.82
C LYS A 65 -4.11 -2.40 8.00
N LYS A 66 -4.33 -3.60 8.52
CA LYS A 66 -5.25 -4.55 7.87
C LYS A 66 -6.67 -3.99 7.86
N ILE A 67 -7.39 -4.21 6.77
CA ILE A 67 -8.80 -3.86 6.63
C ILE A 67 -9.69 -5.11 6.79
N SER A 68 -9.10 -6.31 6.76
CA SER A 68 -9.74 -7.62 6.93
C SER A 68 -8.92 -8.52 7.84
#